data_AF-A0A6B3EVM0-F1
#
_entry.id   AF-A0A6B3EVM0-F1
#
_cell.length_a   1.000
_cell.length_b   1.000
_cell.length_c   1.000
_cell.angle_alpha   90.00
_cell.angle_beta   90.00
_cell.angle_gamma   90.00
#
_symmetry.space_group_name_H-M   'P 1'
#
loop_
_entity.id
_entity.type
_entity.pdbx_description
1 polymer ?
#
loop_
_entity_poly.entity_id
_entity_poly.type
_entity_poly.pdbx_seq_one_letter_code
_entity_poly.pdbx_strand_id
1 'polypeptide(L)'
;EIAAAACEEAGVIGWFFVCTQFVDTPVAEQYDFAPAHRIKLVDENRPGERLAMTWEEIADLHRRGHVVTPHTASHALARTTLGAEDIAREVSEPKRLMDAVTGGSAPATAWLEGTNWSGESAADRAVAASGYRYVFGNTMVQRLPR
;
A
#
# COMPACT_ATOMS: atom_id res chain seq x y z
N GLU A 1 -3.93 14.62 -5.90
CA GLU A 1 -3.95 16.09 -5.99
C GLU A 1 -3.03 16.80 -5.00
N ILE A 2 -3.27 16.80 -3.68
CA ILE A 2 -2.50 17.65 -2.75
C ILE A 2 -1.04 17.20 -2.55
N ALA A 3 -0.82 15.95 -2.09
CA ALA A 3 0.52 15.50 -1.68
C ALA A 3 1.51 15.38 -2.84
N ALA A 4 1.06 14.93 -4.01
CA ALA A 4 1.91 14.84 -5.21
C ALA A 4 2.35 16.21 -5.71
N ALA A 5 1.42 17.16 -5.83
CA ALA A 5 1.75 18.53 -6.23
C ALA A 5 2.75 19.19 -5.26
N ALA A 6 2.60 18.97 -3.96
CA ALA A 6 3.57 19.46 -2.96
C ALA A 6 4.96 18.83 -3.13
N CYS A 7 5.04 17.53 -3.45
CA CYS A 7 6.31 16.89 -3.77
C CYS A 7 6.96 17.47 -5.03
N GLU A 8 6.16 17.70 -6.07
CA GLU A 8 6.62 18.28 -7.35
C GLU A 8 7.11 19.72 -7.18
N GLU A 9 6.38 20.56 -6.45
CA GLU A 9 6.79 21.93 -6.12
C GLU A 9 8.10 21.96 -5.31
N ALA A 10 8.25 21.02 -4.37
CA ALA A 10 9.47 20.88 -3.59
C ALA A 10 10.62 20.19 -4.36
N GLY A 11 10.39 19.69 -5.58
CA GLY A 11 11.40 18.98 -6.37
C GLY A 11 11.81 17.62 -5.79
N VAL A 12 10.92 16.95 -5.04
CA VAL A 12 11.18 15.66 -4.39
C VAL A 12 10.29 14.54 -4.94
N ILE A 13 10.77 13.30 -4.81
CA ILE A 13 10.01 12.10 -5.18
C ILE A 13 9.16 11.66 -3.98
N GLY A 14 7.84 11.72 -4.12
CA GLY A 14 6.90 11.13 -3.17
C GLY A 14 6.89 9.60 -3.22
N TRP A 15 6.70 8.98 -2.05
CA TRP A 15 6.44 7.55 -1.90
C TRP A 15 5.03 7.36 -1.36
N PHE A 16 4.15 6.76 -2.16
CA PHE A 16 2.74 6.60 -1.87
C PHE A 16 2.41 5.13 -1.59
N PHE A 17 1.96 4.88 -0.37
CA PHE A 17 1.58 3.56 0.14
C PHE A 17 0.06 3.40 0.01
N VAL A 18 -0.38 2.44 -0.80
CA VAL A 18 -1.79 2.31 -1.21
C VAL A 18 -2.38 0.99 -0.74
N CYS A 19 -3.49 1.04 -0.01
CA CYS A 19 -4.29 -0.15 0.31
C CYS A 19 -5.09 -0.54 -0.93
N THR A 20 -4.71 -1.63 -1.61
CA THR A 20 -5.27 -1.95 -2.94
C THR A 20 -6.75 -2.31 -2.90
N GLN A 21 -7.23 -2.95 -1.82
CA GLN A 21 -8.66 -3.22 -1.66
C GLN A 21 -9.47 -1.94 -1.48
N PHE A 22 -8.90 -0.91 -0.86
CA PHE A 22 -9.59 0.37 -0.69
C PHE A 22 -9.84 1.06 -2.05
N VAL A 23 -8.89 0.92 -2.98
CA VAL A 23 -9.01 1.40 -4.36
C VAL A 23 -10.15 0.69 -5.09
N ASP A 24 -10.28 -0.63 -4.91
CA ASP A 24 -11.32 -1.46 -5.55
C ASP A 24 -12.69 -1.37 -4.84
N THR A 25 -12.73 -0.86 -3.62
CA THR A 25 -13.98 -0.73 -2.86
C THR A 25 -14.90 0.29 -3.54
N PRO A 26 -16.18 -0.06 -3.80
CA PRO A 26 -17.15 0.88 -4.37
C PRO A 26 -17.23 2.18 -3.57
N VAL A 27 -17.35 3.32 -4.25
CA VAL A 27 -17.37 4.65 -3.61
C VAL A 27 -18.39 4.74 -2.46
N ALA A 28 -19.56 4.14 -2.63
CA ALA A 28 -20.61 4.13 -1.60
C ALA A 28 -20.19 3.40 -0.31
N GLU A 29 -19.23 2.49 -0.38
CA GLU A 29 -18.73 1.65 0.72
C GLU A 29 -17.40 2.16 1.30
N GLN A 30 -16.69 3.03 0.59
CA GLN A 30 -15.36 3.51 1.00
C GLN A 30 -15.36 4.21 2.36
N TYR A 31 -16.42 4.96 2.66
CA TYR A 31 -16.54 5.66 3.95
C TYR A 31 -16.57 4.71 5.14
N ASP A 32 -17.23 3.55 4.99
CA ASP A 32 -17.31 2.54 6.05
C ASP A 32 -16.08 1.61 6.04
N PHE A 33 -15.53 1.34 4.86
CA PHE A 33 -14.29 0.58 4.68
C PHE A 33 -13.14 1.20 5.50
N ALA A 34 -12.94 2.51 5.37
CA ALA A 34 -11.80 3.18 5.97
C ALA A 34 -11.67 2.91 7.50
N PRO A 35 -12.65 3.26 8.36
CA PRO A 35 -12.56 3.01 9.79
C PRO A 35 -12.54 1.51 10.14
N ALA A 36 -13.26 0.65 9.40
CA ALA A 36 -13.21 -0.80 9.59
C ALA A 36 -11.79 -1.38 9.40
N HIS A 37 -11.00 -0.73 8.54
CA HIS A 37 -9.62 -1.06 8.24
C HIS A 37 -8.61 -0.10 8.89
N ARG A 38 -9.01 0.65 9.93
CA ARG A 38 -8.14 1.58 10.69
C ARG A 38 -7.47 2.65 9.81
N ILE A 39 -8.06 2.99 8.68
CA ILE A 39 -7.70 4.14 7.86
C ILE A 39 -8.43 5.35 8.45
N LYS A 40 -7.67 6.36 8.87
CA LYS A 40 -8.23 7.54 9.51
C LYS A 40 -8.81 8.49 8.46
N LEU A 41 -10.08 8.84 8.62
CA LEU A 41 -10.72 9.92 7.88
C LEU A 41 -10.53 11.27 8.60
N VAL A 42 -10.56 12.35 7.83
CA VAL A 42 -10.58 13.74 8.33
C VAL A 42 -12.00 14.31 8.25
N ASP A 43 -12.23 15.42 8.94
CA ASP A 43 -13.56 16.02 9.09
C ASP A 43 -14.17 16.48 7.76
N GLU A 44 -13.37 16.64 6.71
CA GLU A 44 -13.80 16.98 5.35
C GLU A 44 -14.35 15.76 4.59
N ASN A 45 -13.99 14.53 4.97
CA ASN A 45 -14.50 13.34 4.28
C ASN A 45 -16.00 13.16 4.53
N ARG A 46 -16.75 12.83 3.47
CA ARG A 46 -18.21 12.61 3.54
C ARG A 46 -18.59 11.24 2.98
N PRO A 47 -19.64 10.59 3.52
CA PRO A 47 -20.21 9.38 2.92
C PRO A 47 -20.66 9.62 1.48
N GLY A 48 -20.44 8.62 0.62
CA GLY A 48 -20.81 8.69 -0.80
C GLY A 48 -19.85 9.49 -1.69
N GLU A 49 -18.84 10.14 -1.12
CA GLU A 49 -17.72 10.72 -1.88
C GLU A 49 -16.62 9.68 -2.09
N ARG A 50 -15.87 9.83 -3.19
CA ARG A 50 -14.71 8.99 -3.46
C ARG A 50 -13.56 9.41 -2.55
N LEU A 51 -13.10 8.48 -1.72
CA LEU A 51 -12.05 8.69 -0.73
C LEU A 51 -10.70 8.12 -1.19
N ALA A 52 -10.72 7.00 -1.92
CA ALA A 52 -9.51 6.39 -2.46
C ALA A 52 -9.15 6.95 -3.85
N MET A 53 -7.86 6.90 -4.18
CA MET A 53 -7.38 7.11 -5.55
C MET A 53 -7.94 6.03 -6.48
N THR A 54 -8.05 6.34 -7.78
CA THR A 54 -8.31 5.31 -8.80
C THR A 54 -7.00 4.66 -9.25
N TRP A 55 -7.08 3.48 -9.88
CA TRP A 55 -5.92 2.85 -10.52
C TRP A 55 -5.28 3.71 -11.60
N GLU A 56 -6.07 4.51 -12.33
CA GLU A 56 -5.54 5.45 -13.31
C GLU A 56 -4.73 6.58 -12.66
N GLU A 57 -5.22 7.14 -11.55
CA GLU A 57 -4.49 8.16 -10.78
C GLU A 57 -3.21 7.57 -10.14
N ILE A 58 -3.23 6.30 -9.72
CA ILE A 58 -2.03 5.59 -9.21
C ILE A 58 -0.99 5.40 -10.32
N ALA A 59 -1.42 4.94 -11.51
CA ALA A 59 -0.55 4.82 -12.66
C ALA A 59 0.02 6.19 -13.09
N ASP A 60 -0.78 7.24 -12.98
CA ASP A 60 -0.36 8.61 -13.26
C ASP A 60 0.73 9.10 -12.31
N LEU A 61 0.57 8.90 -11.00
CA LEU A 61 1.63 9.20 -10.02
C LEU A 61 2.95 8.54 -10.40
N HIS A 62 2.89 7.27 -10.81
CA HIS A 62 4.08 6.56 -11.24
C HIS A 62 4.71 7.17 -12.50
N ARG A 63 3.91 7.51 -13.52
CA ARG A 63 4.39 8.16 -14.74
C ARG A 63 5.03 9.52 -14.47
N ARG A 64 4.54 10.26 -13.47
CA ARG A 64 5.14 11.52 -13.01
C ARG A 64 6.44 11.34 -12.21
N GLY A 65 6.89 10.11 -12.01
CA GLY A 65 8.18 9.78 -11.39
C GLY A 65 8.10 9.50 -9.89
N HIS A 66 6.89 9.44 -9.32
CA HIS A 66 6.71 9.04 -7.93
C HIS A 66 6.78 7.53 -7.75
N VAL A 67 7.10 7.09 -6.53
CA VAL A 67 7.05 5.69 -6.15
C VAL A 67 5.66 5.39 -5.62
N VAL A 68 4.98 4.42 -6.21
CA VAL A 68 3.71 3.90 -5.72
C VAL A 68 3.89 2.43 -5.37
N THR A 69 3.40 2.05 -4.19
CA THR A 69 3.67 0.73 -3.63
C THR A 69 2.50 0.32 -2.72
N PRO A 70 2.21 -0.98 -2.56
CA PRO A 70 1.09 -1.39 -1.75
C PRO A 70 1.36 -1.21 -0.25
N HIS A 71 0.30 -0.93 0.48
CA HIS A 71 0.23 -0.92 1.95
C HIS A 71 -0.64 -2.08 2.42
N THR A 72 -0.35 -3.29 1.92
CA THR A 72 -1.26 -4.44 1.90
C THR A 72 -2.54 -4.19 1.09
N ALA A 73 -3.52 -5.10 1.12
CA ALA A 73 -4.81 -4.87 0.48
C ALA A 73 -5.72 -4.05 1.38
N SER A 74 -5.89 -4.51 2.62
CA SER A 74 -6.91 -4.04 3.55
C SER A 74 -6.35 -3.28 4.75
N HIS A 75 -5.10 -2.78 4.68
CA HIS A 75 -4.37 -2.21 5.82
C HIS A 75 -4.14 -3.23 6.96
N ALA A 76 -3.58 -4.40 6.59
CA ALA A 76 -3.42 -5.54 7.47
C ALA A 76 -2.17 -5.47 8.38
N LEU A 77 -2.25 -6.18 9.51
CA LEU A 77 -1.13 -6.39 10.42
C LEU A 77 -0.34 -7.64 10.01
N ALA A 78 0.99 -7.58 10.10
CA ALA A 78 1.83 -8.76 9.88
C ALA A 78 1.45 -9.92 10.83
N ARG A 79 1.22 -9.63 12.12
CA ARG A 79 0.91 -10.64 13.16
C ARG A 79 -0.42 -11.38 12.98
N THR A 80 -1.35 -10.85 12.20
CA THR A 80 -2.65 -11.51 11.91
C THR A 80 -2.68 -12.15 10.53
N THR A 81 -1.63 -11.95 9.72
CA THR A 81 -1.52 -12.51 8.37
C THR A 81 -0.82 -13.87 8.46
N LEU A 82 -1.58 -14.91 8.86
CA LEU A 82 -1.02 -16.19 9.28
C LEU A 82 -1.21 -17.30 8.25
N GLY A 83 -2.30 -17.26 7.48
CA GLY A 83 -2.66 -18.28 6.50
C GLY A 83 -2.20 -17.98 5.08
N ALA A 84 -2.18 -19.01 4.23
CA ALA A 84 -1.86 -18.85 2.80
C ALA A 84 -2.84 -17.91 2.07
N GLU A 85 -4.12 -17.96 2.43
CA GLU A 85 -5.15 -17.07 1.88
C GLU A 85 -4.93 -15.61 2.30
N ASP A 86 -4.63 -15.37 3.58
CA ASP A 86 -4.31 -14.02 4.08
C ASP A 86 -3.05 -13.48 3.41
N ILE A 87 -2.02 -14.32 3.27
CA ILE A 87 -0.79 -13.94 2.57
C ILE A 87 -1.06 -13.59 1.11
N ALA A 88 -1.84 -14.41 0.41
CA ALA A 88 -2.20 -14.14 -0.97
C ALA A 88 -2.93 -12.80 -1.08
N ARG A 89 -3.95 -12.59 -0.23
CA ARG A 89 -4.78 -11.39 -0.23
C ARG A 89 -4.01 -10.13 0.18
N GLU A 90 -3.16 -10.19 1.20
CA GLU A 90 -2.54 -9.00 1.79
C GLU A 90 -1.13 -8.70 1.28
N VAL A 91 -0.46 -9.66 0.62
CA VAL A 91 0.94 -9.52 0.19
C VAL A 91 1.09 -9.74 -1.31
N SER A 92 0.83 -10.95 -1.79
CA SER A 92 1.19 -11.33 -3.16
C SER A 92 0.28 -10.70 -4.20
N GLU A 93 -1.04 -10.62 -3.93
CA GLU A 93 -1.99 -10.01 -4.84
C GLU A 93 -1.83 -8.48 -4.93
N PRO A 94 -1.69 -7.72 -3.81
CA PRO A 94 -1.39 -6.30 -3.87
C PRO A 94 -0.10 -5.98 -4.62
N LYS A 95 0.94 -6.83 -4.49
CA LYS A 95 2.16 -6.72 -5.30
C LYS A 95 1.85 -6.85 -6.78
N ARG A 96 1.14 -7.91 -7.17
CA ARG A 96 0.80 -8.20 -8.56
C ARG A 96 -0.01 -7.06 -9.20
N LEU A 97 -1.01 -6.54 -8.49
CA LEU A 97 -1.84 -5.43 -8.95
C LEU A 97 -1.03 -4.15 -9.13
N MET A 98 -0.19 -3.82 -8.14
CA MET A 98 0.66 -2.62 -8.22
C MET A 98 1.71 -2.74 -9.32
N ASP A 99 2.29 -3.92 -9.52
CA ASP A 99 3.23 -4.18 -10.63
C ASP A 99 2.56 -4.01 -11.99
N ALA A 100 1.31 -4.42 -12.14
CA ALA A 100 0.59 -4.28 -13.41
C ALA A 100 0.44 -2.81 -13.83
N VAL A 101 0.24 -1.89 -12.87
CA VAL A 101 0.10 -0.45 -13.17
C VAL A 101 1.43 0.30 -13.18
N THR A 102 2.48 -0.25 -12.56
CA THR A 102 3.82 0.36 -12.49
C THR A 102 4.86 -0.27 -13.42
N GLY A 103 4.48 -1.27 -14.23
CA GLY A 103 5.43 -2.02 -15.06
C GLY A 103 6.44 -2.84 -14.25
N GLY A 104 6.04 -3.36 -13.09
CA GLY A 104 6.88 -4.19 -12.21
C GLY A 104 7.76 -3.41 -11.24
N SER A 105 7.47 -2.12 -11.03
CA SER A 105 8.35 -1.22 -10.29
C SER A 105 7.99 -1.04 -8.81
N ALA A 106 6.92 -1.67 -8.30
CA ALA A 106 6.48 -1.53 -6.91
C ALA A 106 7.53 -2.13 -5.94
N PRO A 107 8.36 -1.31 -5.28
CA PRO A 107 9.60 -1.82 -4.71
C PRO A 107 9.45 -2.25 -3.25
N ALA A 108 8.36 -1.88 -2.58
CA ALA A 108 8.23 -2.01 -1.15
C ALA A 108 6.82 -2.41 -0.70
N THR A 109 6.70 -2.80 0.56
CA THR A 109 5.41 -2.80 1.25
C THR A 109 5.57 -2.22 2.65
N ALA A 110 4.46 -1.87 3.26
CA ALA A 110 4.38 -1.53 4.67
C ALA A 110 3.22 -2.29 5.30
N TRP A 111 3.39 -2.74 6.53
CA TRP A 111 2.31 -3.30 7.34
C TRP A 111 1.61 -2.19 8.12
N LEU A 112 0.34 -2.37 8.47
CA LEU A 112 -0.27 -1.57 9.52
C LEU A 112 0.60 -1.62 10.79
N GLU A 113 0.67 -0.50 11.49
CA GLU A 113 1.57 -0.27 12.65
C GLU A 113 3.07 -0.29 12.31
N GLY A 114 3.46 -0.37 11.03
CA GLY A 114 4.86 -0.29 10.59
C GLY A 114 5.73 -1.38 11.20
N THR A 115 5.20 -2.61 11.25
CA THR A 115 5.92 -3.77 11.79
C THR A 115 7.19 -4.04 10.98
N ASN A 116 8.32 -4.12 11.68
CA ASN A 116 9.62 -4.44 11.08
C ASN A 116 9.64 -5.90 10.60
N TRP A 117 10.39 -6.14 9.52
CA TRP A 117 10.65 -7.47 8.98
C TRP A 117 11.66 -8.22 9.87
N SER A 118 11.35 -9.45 10.29
CA SER A 118 12.30 -10.33 10.99
C SER A 118 12.78 -11.51 10.14
N GLY A 119 12.00 -11.89 9.13
CA GLY A 119 12.26 -13.07 8.28
C GLY A 119 11.75 -14.38 8.89
N GLU A 120 11.23 -14.35 10.12
CA GLU A 120 10.86 -15.55 10.87
C GLU A 120 9.39 -15.94 10.63
N SER A 121 8.53 -14.98 10.31
CA SER A 121 7.11 -15.22 10.09
C SER A 121 6.81 -15.70 8.67
N ALA A 122 5.64 -16.34 8.48
CA ALA A 122 5.17 -16.70 7.15
C ALA A 122 4.93 -15.46 6.27
N ALA A 123 4.38 -14.40 6.87
CA ALA A 123 4.20 -13.10 6.22
C ALA A 123 5.52 -12.50 5.74
N ASP A 124 6.56 -12.49 6.58
CA ASP A 124 7.89 -11.96 6.20
C ASP A 124 8.53 -12.72 5.04
N ARG A 125 8.44 -14.05 5.07
CA ARG A 125 8.92 -14.88 3.97
C ARG A 125 8.14 -14.61 2.69
N ALA A 126 6.81 -14.43 2.79
CA ALA A 126 5.98 -14.14 1.64
C ALA A 126 6.26 -12.76 1.04
N VAL A 127 6.56 -11.75 1.87
CA VAL A 127 6.99 -10.43 1.39
C VAL A 127 8.28 -10.55 0.59
N ALA A 128 9.30 -11.26 1.10
CA ALA A 128 10.52 -11.49 0.35
C ALA A 128 10.27 -12.29 -0.95
N ALA A 129 9.48 -13.37 -0.87
CA ALA A 129 9.17 -14.23 -2.01
C ALA A 129 8.33 -13.53 -3.11
N SER A 130 7.54 -12.51 -2.76
CA SER A 130 6.75 -11.73 -3.72
C SER A 130 7.60 -10.73 -4.53
N GLY A 131 8.92 -10.67 -4.29
CA GLY A 131 9.84 -9.83 -5.05
C GLY A 131 9.85 -8.36 -4.63
N TYR A 132 9.32 -8.04 -3.44
CA TYR A 132 9.58 -6.74 -2.83
C TYR A 132 11.08 -6.59 -2.55
N ARG A 133 11.59 -5.37 -2.67
CA ARG A 133 12.99 -5.02 -2.34
C ARG A 133 13.11 -4.48 -0.92
N TYR A 134 12.04 -3.86 -0.42
CA TYR A 134 12.04 -3.20 0.88
C TYR A 134 10.77 -3.47 1.70
N VAL A 135 10.92 -3.42 3.02
CA VAL A 135 9.81 -3.23 3.97
C VAL A 135 10.00 -1.91 4.68
N PHE A 136 8.95 -1.09 4.67
CA PHE A 136 8.89 0.13 5.46
C PHE A 136 8.27 -0.17 6.82
N GLY A 137 9.07 0.00 7.87
CA GLY A 137 8.61 0.03 9.25
C GLY A 137 8.61 1.47 9.79
N ASN A 138 8.14 1.64 11.03
CA ASN A 138 8.06 2.98 11.63
C ASN A 138 9.42 3.63 11.90
N THR A 139 10.46 2.83 12.14
CA THR A 139 11.78 3.32 12.55
C THR A 139 12.88 3.06 11.54
N MET A 140 12.60 2.31 10.47
CA MET A 140 13.59 1.96 9.46
C MET A 140 12.95 1.49 8.15
N VAL A 141 13.71 1.62 7.07
CA VAL A 141 13.44 0.95 5.79
C VAL A 141 14.42 -0.22 5.66
N GLN A 142 13.90 -1.43 5.66
CA GLN A 142 14.71 -2.65 5.61
C GLN A 142 14.82 -3.15 4.18
N ARG A 143 16.05 -3.44 3.75
CA ARG A 143 16.28 -4.14 2.48
C ARG A 143 16.13 -5.64 2.70
N LEU A 144 15.33 -6.28 1.86
CA LEU A 144 15.07 -7.71 1.93
C LEU A 144 16.22 -8.52 1.30
N PRO A 145 16.46 -9.76 1.78
CA PRO A 145 17.39 -10.68 1.13
C PRO A 145 16.92 -10.99 -0.30
N ARG A 146 17.89 -11.27 -1.19
CA ARG A 146 17.62 -11.70 -2.56
C ARG A 146 17.39 -13.20 -2.64
#